data_AF-A0A6A3KHV7-F1
#
_entry.id   AF-A0A6A3KHV7-F1
#
_cell.length_a   1.000
_cell.length_b   1.000
_cell.length_c   1.000
_cell.angle_alpha   90.00
_cell.angle_beta   90.00
_cell.angle_gamma   90.00
#
_symmetry.space_group_name_H-M   'P 1'
#
loop_
_entity.id
_entity.type
_entity.pdbx_description
1 polymer ?
#
loop_
_entity_poly.entity_id
_entity_poly.type
_entity_poly.pdbx_seq_one_letter_code
_entity_poly.pdbx_strand_id
1 'polypeptide(L)'
;MHGAYDSLGFDFPVVDMEVVSVSDGPVLDNRYKVDLLVSVHSHHYSFLLGRLKDESTRTSDPLVMKTFVHVEDPVIFRTCMAWKHKKVEQLRQDYFSMN
;
A
#
# COMPACT_ATOMS: atom_id res chain seq x y z
N MET A 1 9.12 14.19 -7.47
CA MET A 1 7.87 13.82 -6.78
C MET A 1 8.28 12.99 -5.56
N HIS A 2 8.65 13.66 -4.47
CA HIS A 2 9.15 13.02 -3.24
C HIS A 2 7.96 12.65 -2.36
N GLY A 3 7.84 11.38 -2.00
CA GLY A 3 6.67 10.84 -1.32
C GLY A 3 6.56 11.38 0.10
N ALA A 4 5.32 11.52 0.59
CA ALA A 4 4.98 12.05 1.90
C ALA A 4 5.58 11.28 3.12
N TYR A 5 6.44 10.29 2.89
CA TYR A 5 7.10 9.47 3.90
C TYR A 5 8.61 9.71 4.01
N ASP A 6 9.24 10.43 3.07
CA ASP A 6 10.69 10.75 3.13
C ASP A 6 11.06 11.62 4.35
N SER A 7 10.08 12.30 4.96
CA SER A 7 10.28 13.18 6.11
C SER A 7 10.24 12.50 7.48
N LEU A 8 9.94 11.18 7.54
CA LEU A 8 9.86 10.43 8.79
C LEU A 8 11.16 9.70 9.16
N GLY A 9 12.21 9.79 8.33
CA GLY A 9 13.54 9.27 8.67
C GLY A 9 13.62 7.74 8.84
N PHE A 10 12.68 6.98 8.25
CA PHE A 10 12.73 5.52 8.27
C PHE A 10 13.36 5.02 6.97
N ASP A 11 14.50 4.31 7.08
CA ASP A 11 15.13 3.57 5.98
C ASP A 11 14.34 2.31 5.59
N PHE A 12 13.28 1.98 6.34
CA PHE A 12 12.44 0.82 6.13
C PHE A 12 11.13 1.20 5.44
N PRO A 13 10.70 0.52 4.37
CA PRO A 13 9.42 0.78 3.73
C PRO A 13 8.26 0.27 4.60
N VAL A 14 7.75 1.18 5.43
CA VAL A 14 6.70 0.95 6.42
C VAL A 14 5.37 0.53 5.78
N VAL A 15 5.06 1.00 4.57
CA VAL A 15 3.77 0.77 3.90
C VAL A 15 3.97 0.02 2.59
N ASP A 16 3.18 -1.02 2.39
CA ASP A 16 3.06 -1.78 1.15
C ASP A 16 1.61 -1.84 0.69
N MET A 17 1.41 -2.00 -0.62
CA MET A 17 0.09 -1.99 -1.23
C MET A 17 0.01 -3.01 -2.36
N GLU A 18 -1.04 -3.82 -2.34
CA GLU A 18 -1.31 -4.84 -3.35
C GLU A 18 -2.70 -4.65 -3.96
N VAL A 19 -2.82 -4.96 -5.25
CA VAL A 19 -4.11 -4.99 -5.95
C VAL A 19 -4.78 -6.32 -5.69
N VAL A 20 -5.98 -6.29 -5.11
CA VAL A 20 -6.78 -7.48 -4.78
C VAL A 20 -7.73 -7.83 -5.92
N SER A 21 -8.47 -6.85 -6.40
CA SER A 21 -9.47 -7.02 -7.44
C SER A 21 -9.66 -5.73 -8.24
N VAL A 22 -10.16 -5.90 -9.46
CA VAL A 22 -10.60 -4.81 -10.34
C VAL A 22 -12.05 -5.12 -10.70
N SER A 23 -12.91 -4.10 -10.74
CA SER A 23 -14.28 -4.25 -11.20
C SER A 23 -14.34 -4.70 -12.66
N ASP A 24 -15.38 -5.48 -13.02
CA ASP A 24 -15.55 -6.01 -14.38
C ASP A 24 -15.73 -4.91 -15.45
N GLY A 25 -16.17 -3.72 -15.03
CA GLY A 25 -16.29 -2.53 -15.88
C GLY A 25 -16.09 -1.24 -15.09
N PRO A 26 -16.15 -0.08 -15.77
CA PRO A 26 -16.14 1.22 -15.10
C PRO A 26 -17.36 1.39 -14.21
N VAL A 27 -17.18 1.88 -12.99
CA VAL A 27 -18.25 2.07 -12.00
C VAL A 27 -18.50 3.53 -11.64
N LEU A 28 -17.57 4.43 -12.00
CA LEU A 28 -17.68 5.88 -11.72
C LEU A 28 -16.94 6.67 -12.81
N ASP A 29 -17.64 7.52 -13.57
CA ASP A 29 -17.05 8.43 -14.56
C ASP A 29 -15.99 7.78 -15.47
N ASN A 30 -16.32 6.61 -16.04
CA ASN A 30 -15.43 5.81 -16.88
C ASN A 30 -14.15 5.29 -16.16
N ARG A 31 -14.19 5.22 -14.83
CA ARG A 31 -13.11 4.65 -13.99
C ARG A 31 -13.52 3.32 -13.40
N TYR A 32 -12.56 2.40 -13.37
CA TYR A 32 -12.65 1.10 -12.74
C TYR A 32 -12.39 1.24 -11.24
N LYS A 33 -13.14 0.50 -10.43
CA LYS A 33 -12.83 0.36 -9.01
C LYS A 33 -11.75 -0.69 -8.86
N VAL A 34 -10.70 -0.34 -8.15
CA VAL A 34 -9.60 -1.25 -7.81
C VAL A 34 -9.55 -1.39 -6.30
N ASP A 35 -9.80 -2.58 -5.79
CA ASP A 35 -9.65 -2.89 -4.37
C ASP A 35 -8.18 -3.15 -4.05
N LEU A 36 -7.72 -2.54 -2.96
CA LEU A 36 -6.35 -2.55 -2.50
C LEU A 36 -6.26 -3.15 -1.10
N LEU A 37 -5.21 -3.93 -0.89
CA LEU A 37 -4.75 -4.32 0.43
C LEU A 37 -3.56 -3.43 0.80
N VAL A 38 -3.66 -2.66 1.87
CA VAL A 38 -2.58 -1.82 2.40
C VAL A 38 -2.05 -2.47 3.67
N SER A 39 -0.76 -2.78 3.68
CA SER A 39 -0.09 -3.42 4.80
C SER A 39 0.94 -2.48 5.40
N VAL A 40 0.93 -2.35 6.72
CA VAL A 40 1.88 -1.55 7.49
C VAL A 40 2.76 -2.48 8.32
N HIS A 41 4.05 -2.46 8.02
CA HIS A 41 5.07 -3.32 8.63
C HIS A 41 5.97 -2.43 9.51
N SER A 42 5.51 -2.12 10.71
CA SER A 42 6.30 -1.36 11.67
C SER A 42 5.77 -1.61 13.06
N HIS A 43 6.65 -1.92 14.01
CA HIS A 43 6.29 -1.98 15.44
C HIS A 43 5.81 -0.63 16.00
N HIS A 44 6.04 0.47 15.28
CA HIS A 44 5.62 1.83 15.62
C HIS A 44 4.48 2.35 14.72
N TYR A 45 3.48 1.53 14.38
CA TYR A 45 2.33 1.97 13.56
C TYR A 45 1.43 3.03 14.24
N SER A 46 1.71 3.45 15.47
CA SER A 46 0.88 4.39 16.24
C SER A 46 0.63 5.72 15.53
N PHE A 47 1.62 6.25 14.80
CA PHE A 47 1.48 7.48 14.02
C PHE A 47 0.63 7.32 12.75
N LEU A 48 0.38 6.07 12.31
CA LEU A 48 -0.44 5.75 11.14
C LEU A 48 -1.90 5.48 11.51
N LEU A 49 -2.20 5.15 12.77
CA LEU A 49 -3.56 4.83 13.22
C LEU A 49 -4.56 5.94 12.91
N GLY A 50 -4.19 7.22 13.09
CA GLY A 50 -5.06 8.35 12.76
C GLY A 50 -5.26 8.61 11.26
N ARG A 51 -4.57 7.87 10.38
CA ARG A 51 -4.67 7.98 8.91
C ARG A 51 -5.39 6.79 8.27
N LEU A 52 -5.74 5.77 9.05
CA LEU A 52 -6.47 4.62 8.57
C LEU A 52 -7.97 4.92 8.57
N LYS A 53 -8.72 4.23 7.70
CA LYS A 53 -10.18 4.24 7.78
C LYS A 53 -10.62 3.47 9.02
N ASP A 54 -11.80 3.81 9.53
CA ASP A 54 -12.38 3.24 10.75
C ASP A 54 -12.46 1.71 10.75
N GLU A 55 -12.51 1.08 9.57
CA GLU A 55 -12.59 -0.38 9.40
C GLU A 55 -11.23 -1.10 9.41
N SER A 56 -10.14 -0.44 9.87
CA SER A 56 -8.83 -1.09 9.96
C SER A 56 -8.77 -2.14 11.09
N THR A 57 -8.26 -3.34 10.80
CA THR A 57 -8.15 -4.42 11.78
C THR A 57 -6.73 -4.49 12.33
N ARG A 58 -6.58 -4.29 13.65
CA ARG A 58 -5.31 -4.45 14.35
C ARG A 58 -4.95 -5.93 14.47
N THR A 59 -4.02 -6.36 13.63
CA THR A 59 -3.40 -7.71 13.63
C THR A 59 -2.08 -7.67 14.40
N SER A 60 -1.53 -8.83 14.74
CA SER A 60 -0.32 -9.01 15.55
C SER A 60 0.99 -8.65 14.83
N ASP A 61 0.95 -7.71 13.88
CA ASP A 61 1.96 -7.42 12.85
C ASP A 61 1.86 -8.39 11.63
N PRO A 62 1.71 -7.88 10.38
CA PRO A 62 1.53 -6.47 9.96
C PRO A 62 0.08 -6.00 10.08
N LEU A 63 -0.13 -4.70 10.31
CA LEU A 63 -1.45 -4.04 10.31
C LEU A 63 -2.00 -3.95 8.88
N VAL A 64 -3.22 -4.44 8.65
CA VAL A 64 -3.79 -4.55 7.30
C VAL A 64 -5.09 -3.75 7.18
N MET A 65 -5.22 -2.99 6.10
CA MET A 65 -6.43 -2.25 5.75
C MET A 65 -6.86 -2.57 4.30
N LYS A 66 -8.14 -2.89 4.12
CA LYS A 66 -8.75 -2.93 2.78
C LYS A 66 -9.25 -1.55 2.41
N THR A 67 -8.96 -1.11 1.19
CA THR A 67 -9.49 0.14 0.64
C THR A 67 -9.72 -0.02 -0.86
N PHE A 68 -10.18 1.04 -1.52
CA PHE A 68 -10.32 1.06 -2.97
C PHE A 68 -10.00 2.43 -3.54
N VAL A 69 -9.66 2.44 -4.82
CA VAL A 69 -9.46 3.65 -5.62
C VAL A 69 -10.22 3.52 -6.95
N HIS A 70 -10.49 4.65 -7.59
CA HIS A 70 -11.04 4.70 -8.95
C HIS A 70 -9.94 5.11 -9.91
N VAL A 71 -9.70 4.32 -10.96
CA VAL A 71 -8.64 4.55 -11.95
C VAL A 71 -9.17 4.43 -13.37
N GLU A 72 -8.64 5.24 -14.28
CA GLU A 72 -9.02 5.22 -15.69
C GLU A 72 -8.42 4.02 -16.42
N ASP A 73 -7.17 3.67 -16.12
CA ASP A 73 -6.48 2.52 -16.70
C ASP A 73 -6.05 1.53 -15.60
N PRO A 74 -6.85 0.47 -15.34
CA PRO A 74 -6.51 -0.53 -14.33
C PRO A 74 -5.31 -1.40 -14.71
N VAL A 75 -4.96 -1.52 -16.00
CA VAL A 75 -3.84 -2.34 -16.49
C VAL A 75 -2.52 -1.66 -16.17
N ILE A 76 -2.39 -0.39 -16.50
CA ILE A 76 -1.21 0.42 -16.15
C ILE A 76 -1.11 0.52 -14.63
N PHE A 77 -2.21 0.80 -13.94
CA PHE A 77 -2.22 0.89 -12.48
C PHE A 77 -1.71 -0.41 -11.83
N ARG A 78 -2.22 -1.58 -12.24
CA ARG A 78 -1.75 -2.88 -11.74
C ARG A 78 -0.26 -3.10 -11.99
N THR A 79 0.22 -2.71 -13.17
CA THR A 79 1.64 -2.83 -13.54
C THR A 79 2.53 -1.98 -12.63
N CYS A 80 2.16 -0.73 -12.40
CA CYS A 80 2.87 0.18 -11.51
C CYS A 80 2.86 -0.32 -10.05
N MET A 81 1.72 -0.83 -9.58
CA MET A 81 1.59 -1.38 -8.23
C MET A 81 2.47 -2.61 -8.04
N ALA A 82 2.48 -3.54 -9.01
CA ALA A 82 3.35 -4.71 -8.96
C ALA A 82 4.84 -4.34 -8.97
N TRP A 83 5.23 -3.35 -9.77
CA TRP A 83 6.60 -2.83 -9.77
C TRP A 83 6.99 -2.23 -8.41
N LYS A 84 6.10 -1.40 -7.84
CA LYS A 84 6.32 -0.77 -6.53
C LYS A 84 6.42 -1.80 -5.41
N HIS A 85 5.54 -2.79 -5.39
CA HIS A 85 5.55 -3.87 -4.42
C HIS A 85 6.89 -4.64 -4.45
N LYS A 86 7.38 -5.02 -5.64
CA LYS A 86 8.71 -5.65 -5.78
C LYS A 86 9.83 -4.78 -5.25
N LYS A 87 9.79 -3.47 -5.48
CA LYS A 87 10.79 -2.53 -4.98
C LYS A 87 10.75 -2.41 -3.45
N VAL A 88 9.55 -2.38 -2.86
CA VAL A 88 9.36 -2.38 -1.41
C VAL A 88 9.89 -3.68 -0.81
N GLU A 89 9.58 -4.83 -1.40
CA GLU A 89 10.07 -6.12 -0.95
C GLU A 89 11.59 -6.22 -1.01
N GLN A 90 12.21 -5.74 -2.08
CA GLN A 90 13.67 -5.69 -2.19
C GLN A 90 14.29 -4.81 -1.09
N LEU A 91 13.76 -3.61 -0.85
CA LEU A 91 14.24 -2.73 0.22
C LEU A 91 14.10 -3.38 1.61
N ARG A 92 13.07 -4.19 1.84
CA ARG A 92 12.92 -4.95 3.09
C ARG A 92 13.99 -6.02 3.23
N GLN A 93 14.19 -6.80 2.17
CA GLN A 93 15.22 -7.85 2.15
C GLN A 93 16.60 -7.26 2.40
N ASP A 94 16.93 -6.15 1.73
CA ASP A 94 18.18 -5.43 1.91
C ASP A 94 18.35 -4.99 3.38
N TYR A 95 17.32 -4.37 3.98
CA TYR A 95 17.35 -3.96 5.39
C TYR A 95 17.57 -5.12 6.37
N PHE A 96 16.89 -6.26 6.17
CA PHE A 96 17.07 -7.43 7.03
C PHE A 96 18.39 -8.17 6.78
N SER A 97 18.99 -8.04 5.59
CA SER A 97 20.29 -8.63 5.26
C SER A 97 21.50 -7.83 5.79
N MET A 98 21.29 -6.55 6.14
CA MET A 98 22.30 -5.66 6.71
C MET A 98 22.37 -5.73 8.26
N ASN A 99 21.44 -6.45 8.91
CA ASN A 99 21.44 -6.74 10.35
C ASN A 99 21.89 -8.18 10.61
#